data_AF-A0A432WK10-F1
#
_entry.id   AF-A0A432WK10-F1
#
_cell.length_a   1.000
_cell.length_b   1.000
_cell.length_c   1.000
_cell.angle_alpha   90.00
_cell.angle_beta   90.00
_cell.angle_gamma   90.00
#
_symmetry.space_group_name_H-M   'P 1'
#
loop_
_entity.id
_entity.type
_entity.pdbx_description
1 polymer ?
#
loop_
_entity_poly.entity_id
_entity_poly.type
_entity_poly.pdbx_seq_one_letter_code
_entity_poly.pdbx_strand_id
1 'polypeptide(L)'
;MLNFLRVLRGFAGLCFVLAVGAIILQILVNLVHFDFVMPSSMAIFMLGVMHAVFWLWAFIGLRRIINSIHKKEQGGPHPSLSKPWHL
;
A
#
# COMPACT_ATOMS: atom_id res chain seq x y z
N MET A 1 -20.95 -4.48 -6.45
CA MET A 1 -20.18 -4.23 -5.20
C MET A 1 -18.72 -4.69 -5.31
N LEU A 2 -18.45 -5.94 -5.73
CA LEU A 2 -17.10 -6.49 -5.88
C LEU A 2 -16.16 -5.68 -6.80
N ASN A 3 -16.66 -5.14 -7.92
CA ASN A 3 -15.85 -4.29 -8.82
C ASN A 3 -15.41 -2.98 -8.16
N PHE A 4 -16.26 -2.36 -7.35
CA PHE A 4 -15.90 -1.15 -6.61
C PHE A 4 -14.78 -1.41 -5.60
N LEU A 5 -14.86 -2.51 -4.85
CA LEU A 5 -13.79 -2.92 -3.92
C LEU A 5 -12.47 -3.24 -4.64
N ARG A 6 -12.53 -3.81 -5.85
CA ARG A 6 -11.34 -4.05 -6.69
C ARG A 6 -10.68 -2.74 -7.15
N VAL A 7 -11.48 -1.76 -7.58
CA VAL A 7 -10.98 -0.43 -7.96
C VAL A 7 -10.34 0.26 -6.74
N LEU A 8 -11.02 0.23 -5.59
CA LEU A 8 -10.48 0.79 -4.35
C LEU A 8 -9.17 0.12 -3.92
N ARG A 9 -9.03 -1.19 -4.13
CA ARG A 9 -7.76 -1.88 -3.91
C ARG A 9 -6.68 -1.43 -4.90
N GLY A 10 -7.02 -1.28 -6.18
CA GLY A 10 -6.08 -0.74 -7.17
C GLY A 10 -5.59 0.65 -6.79
N PHE A 11 -6.50 1.52 -6.35
CA PHE A 11 -6.20 2.85 -5.84
C PHE A 11 -5.29 2.82 -4.60
N ALA A 12 -5.60 1.97 -3.62
CA ALA A 12 -4.76 1.80 -2.44
C ALA A 12 -3.33 1.34 -2.81
N GLY A 13 -3.20 0.47 -3.80
CA GLY A 13 -1.90 0.04 -4.33
C GLY A 13 -1.13 1.17 -5.01
N LEU A 14 -1.82 2.01 -5.80
CA LEU A 14 -1.22 3.18 -6.43
C LEU A 14 -0.72 4.19 -5.38
N CYS A 15 -1.54 4.51 -4.38
CA CYS A 15 -1.15 5.39 -3.28
C CYS A 15 0.05 4.85 -2.51
N PHE A 16 0.12 3.54 -2.29
CA PHE A 16 1.29 2.91 -1.69
C PHE A 16 2.56 3.12 -2.53
N VAL A 17 2.51 2.85 -3.84
CA VAL A 17 3.66 3.04 -4.73
C VAL A 17 4.12 4.49 -4.77
N LEU A 18 3.18 5.44 -4.85
CA LEU A 18 3.49 6.87 -4.82
C LEU A 18 4.13 7.29 -3.47
N ALA A 19 3.61 6.78 -2.34
CA ALA A 19 4.16 7.06 -1.03
C ALA A 19 5.60 6.54 -0.90
N VAL A 20 5.86 5.31 -1.37
CA VAL A 20 7.22 4.74 -1.40
C VAL A 20 8.14 5.56 -2.30
N GLY A 21 7.67 5.96 -3.49
CA GLY A 21 8.44 6.82 -4.40
C GLY A 21 8.80 8.16 -3.77
N ALA A 22 7.87 8.79 -3.06
CA ALA A 22 8.11 10.03 -2.34
C ALA A 22 9.14 9.86 -1.20
N ILE A 23 9.09 8.76 -0.45
CA ILE A 23 10.08 8.45 0.58
C ILE A 23 11.49 8.30 -0.04
N ILE A 24 11.61 7.54 -1.13
CA ILE A 24 12.89 7.35 -1.83
C ILE A 24 13.44 8.68 -2.32
N LEU A 25 12.58 9.52 -2.91
CA LEU A 25 12.98 10.85 -3.35
C LEU A 25 13.45 11.73 -2.19
N GLN A 26 12.75 11.70 -1.05
CA GLN A 26 13.15 12.45 0.14
C GLN A 26 14.52 11.97 0.67
N ILE A 27 14.78 10.66 0.68
CA ILE A 27 16.08 10.11 1.08
C ILE A 27 17.18 10.62 0.13
N LEU A 28 16.92 10.60 -1.19
CA LEU A 28 17.86 11.10 -2.20
C LEU A 28 18.16 12.60 -1.99
N VAL A 29 17.13 13.42 -1.75
CA VAL A 29 17.31 14.86 -1.47
C VAL A 29 18.13 15.06 -0.20
N ASN A 30 17.84 14.31 0.86
CA ASN A 30 18.59 14.39 2.11
C ASN A 30 20.05 13.91 1.95
N LEU A 31 20.31 12.91 1.07
CA LEU A 31 21.67 12.48 0.69
C LEU A 31 22.47 13.61 0.06
N VAL A 32 21.85 14.35 -0.87
CA VAL A 32 22.51 15.42 -1.62
C VAL A 32 22.82 16.63 -0.72
N HIS A 33 21.95 16.94 0.24
CA HIS A 33 22.05 18.15 1.07
C HIS A 33 22.63 17.90 2.48
N PHE A 34 22.96 16.65 2.84
CA PHE A 34 23.41 16.25 4.18
C PHE A 34 22.43 16.58 5.33
N ASP A 35 21.14 16.74 5.03
CA ASP A 35 20.10 17.20 5.97
C ASP A 35 19.44 16.07 6.80
N PHE A 36 20.09 14.91 6.93
CA PHE A 36 19.52 13.75 7.63
C PHE A 36 19.18 14.01 9.08
N VAL A 37 19.93 14.88 9.75
CA VAL A 37 19.75 15.12 11.20
C VAL A 37 18.73 16.22 11.48
N MET A 38 18.20 16.86 10.43
CA MET A 38 17.21 17.92 10.61
C MET A 38 15.88 17.31 11.13
N PRO A 39 15.35 17.76 12.29
CA PRO A 39 14.14 17.19 12.87
C PRO A 39 12.93 17.24 11.93
N SER A 40 12.84 18.26 11.08
CA SER A 40 11.82 18.41 10.03
C SER A 40 11.90 17.29 8.99
N SER A 41 13.10 16.97 8.50
CA SER A 41 13.35 15.90 7.54
C SER A 41 12.97 14.53 8.11
N MET A 42 13.27 14.29 9.38
CA MET A 42 12.90 13.06 10.09
C MET A 42 11.38 12.96 10.30
N ALA A 43 10.70 14.05 10.64
CA ALA A 43 9.24 14.06 10.76
C ALA A 43 8.54 13.76 9.43
N ILE A 44 9.01 14.35 8.32
CA ILE A 44 8.47 14.08 6.97
C ILE A 44 8.68 12.61 6.61
N PHE A 45 9.87 12.07 6.89
CA PHE A 45 10.16 10.66 6.64
C PHE A 45 9.25 9.72 7.44
N MET A 46 9.09 9.95 8.75
CA MET A 46 8.20 9.15 9.60
C MET A 46 6.74 9.21 9.12
N LEU A 47 6.25 10.40 8.77
CA LEU A 47 4.89 10.57 8.25
C LEU A 47 4.71 9.83 6.92
N GLY A 48 5.71 9.90 6.03
CA GLY A 48 5.74 9.14 4.78
C GLY A 48 5.68 7.64 5.02
N VAL A 49 6.48 7.12 5.95
CA VAL A 49 6.49 5.69 6.32
C VAL A 49 5.13 5.27 6.90
N MET A 50 4.56 6.05 7.82
CA MET A 50 3.23 5.76 8.38
C MET A 50 2.15 5.73 7.30
N HIS A 51 2.19 6.68 6.37
CA HIS A 51 1.28 6.73 5.23
C HIS A 51 1.45 5.53 4.30
N ALA A 52 2.69 5.12 4.00
CA ALA A 52 2.95 3.92 3.21
C ALA A 52 2.46 2.63 3.90
N VAL A 53 2.71 2.48 5.21
CA VAL A 53 2.22 1.34 5.99
C VAL A 53 0.70 1.28 6.00
N PHE A 54 0.03 2.44 6.15
CA PHE A 54 -1.43 2.52 6.09
C PHE A 54 -1.98 2.02 4.75
N TRP A 55 -1.43 2.47 3.63
CA TRP A 55 -1.88 2.04 2.31
C TRP A 55 -1.56 0.57 2.00
N LEU A 56 -0.40 0.07 2.46
CA LEU A 56 -0.06 -1.35 2.37
C LEU A 56 -1.08 -2.20 3.13
N TRP A 57 -1.41 -1.80 4.36
CA TRP A 57 -2.41 -2.47 5.17
C TRP A 57 -3.80 -2.43 4.51
N ALA A 58 -4.22 -1.28 3.99
CA ALA A 58 -5.48 -1.13 3.26
C ALA A 58 -5.52 -2.03 2.01
N PHE A 59 -4.44 -2.10 1.25
CA PHE A 59 -4.32 -2.96 0.06
C PHE A 59 -4.48 -4.45 0.40
N ILE A 60 -3.81 -4.91 1.46
CA ILE A 60 -3.88 -6.30 1.94
C ILE A 60 -5.27 -6.58 2.55
N GLY A 61 -5.81 -5.65 3.33
CA GLY A 61 -7.13 -5.75 3.96
C GLY A 61 -8.23 -5.89 2.91
N LEU A 62 -8.23 -5.03 1.89
CA LEU A 62 -9.16 -5.10 0.77
C LEU A 62 -9.07 -6.43 0.03
N ARG A 63 -7.87 -6.98 -0.17
CA ARG A 63 -7.70 -8.32 -0.75
C ARG A 63 -8.42 -9.40 0.07
N ARG A 64 -8.29 -9.37 1.41
CA ARG A 64 -8.97 -10.34 2.30
C ARG A 64 -10.49 -10.18 2.27
N ILE A 65 -10.98 -8.95 2.28
CA ILE A 65 -12.42 -8.65 2.22
C ILE A 65 -13.00 -9.14 0.88
N ILE A 66 -12.36 -8.80 -0.24
CA ILE A 66 -12.78 -9.26 -1.58
C ILE A 66 -12.84 -10.78 -1.64
N ASN A 67 -11.83 -11.49 -1.10
CA ASN A 67 -11.84 -12.95 -1.02
C ASN A 67 -12.98 -13.50 -0.17
N SER A 68 -13.26 -12.89 0.98
CA SER A 68 -14.32 -13.34 1.88
C SER A 68 -15.69 -13.19 1.23
N ILE A 69 -15.96 -12.05 0.58
CA ILE A 69 -17.22 -11.80 -0.13
C ILE A 69 -17.38 -12.78 -1.29
N HIS A 70 -16.33 -12.95 -2.10
CA HIS A 70 -16.38 -13.88 -3.23
C HIS A 70 -16.61 -15.33 -2.80
N LYS A 71 -15.99 -15.77 -1.69
CA LYS A 71 -16.22 -17.10 -1.12
C LYS A 71 -17.66 -17.29 -0.65
N LYS A 72 -18.29 -16.24 -0.09
CA LYS A 72 -19.70 -16.27 0.32
C LYS A 72 -20.65 -16.31 -0.88
N GLU A 73 -20.34 -15.60 -1.96
CA GLU A 73 -21.20 -15.52 -3.15
C GLU A 73 -21.06 -16.71 -4.10
N GLN A 74 -19.86 -17.25 -4.30
CA GLN A 74 -19.58 -18.27 -5.33
C GLN A 74 -19.18 -19.64 -4.75
N GLY A 75 -19.22 -19.83 -3.43
CA GLY A 75 -18.91 -21.09 -2.77
C GLY A 75 -17.43 -21.49 -2.77
N GLY A 76 -16.55 -20.71 -3.40
CA GLY A 76 -15.12 -20.99 -3.53
C GLY A 76 -14.24 -19.73 -3.41
N PRO A 77 -12.96 -19.88 -3.02
CA PRO A 77 -12.04 -18.74 -2.92
C PRO A 77 -11.71 -18.17 -4.30
N HIS A 78 -11.53 -16.86 -4.39
CA HIS A 78 -11.35 -16.17 -5.67
C HIS A 78 -10.06 -16.61 -6.38
N PRO A 79 -10.12 -17.08 -7.64
CA PRO A 79 -9.05 -17.84 -8.29
C PRO A 79 -7.72 -17.09 -8.47
N SER A 80 -7.75 -15.76 -8.63
CA SER A 80 -6.52 -14.94 -8.72
C SER A 80 -6.05 -14.34 -7.39
N LEU A 81 -6.89 -14.36 -6.36
CA LEU A 81 -6.63 -13.67 -5.09
C LEU A 81 -6.37 -14.63 -3.94
N SER A 82 -6.68 -15.91 -4.12
CA SER A 82 -6.31 -17.01 -3.22
C SER A 82 -4.87 -17.48 -3.42
N LYS A 83 -4.26 -17.22 -4.58
CA LYS A 83 -2.89 -17.64 -4.87
C LYS A 83 -1.87 -16.88 -4.01
N PRO A 84 -0.90 -17.58 -3.37
CA PRO A 84 0.24 -16.93 -2.74
C PRO A 84 0.95 -16.00 -3.74
N TRP A 85 1.61 -14.94 -3.27
CA TRP A 85 2.32 -13.99 -4.15
C TRP A 85 3.50 -14.60 -4.92
N HIS A 86 3.81 -15.89 -4.71
CA HIS A 86 5.06 -16.56 -5.07
C HIS A 86 4.86 -17.81 -5.95
N LEU A 87 3.70 -17.97 -6.60
CA LEU A 87 3.39 -19.07 -7.54
C LEU A 87 2.66 -18.52 -8.76
#